data_AF-A0A5C2SU57-F1
#
_entry.id   AF-A0A5C2SU57-F1
#
_cell.length_a   1.000
_cell.length_b   1.000
_cell.length_c   1.000
_cell.angle_alpha   90.00
_cell.angle_beta   90.00
_cell.angle_gamma   90.00
#
_symmetry.space_group_name_H-M   'P 1'
#
loop_
_entity.id
_entity.type
_entity.pdbx_description
1 polymer ?
#
loop_
_entity_poly.entity_id
_entity_poly.type
_entity_poly.pdbx_seq_one_letter_code
_entity_poly.pdbx_strand_id
1 'polypeptide(L)'
;MTSRGKNDRSLRLLQFHRPPFDLNRVSVPQLTPESRRCIQNLAAYRPPKTRLRWPKSRSAAVLVALFIGRMGDLYVLLSRRALSLRTYAGDTALPGGKWDETDKSLERTARREAFEEIGLPLDYTKVPTLCVLEPFLAGNRLVVTPVVVLILDNTLRPILNQAEVASLFSHPLKSFLHSDPPFATEPEMLEMKYHTHTDYNSNTMPGKIRMHHFLTGREAGGTKPIFGLTAAILIRVASIGYGQEPDFALWAPDQPTMEQRIAYALRHDPMFRDAEREEGIDPDKTPEPWSLIDSAQPDAKVKRRLRTGRRLRARAKL
;
A
#
# COMPACT_ATOMS: atom_id res chain seq x y z
N MET A 1 46.53 -34.67 -6.09
CA MET A 1 45.16 -34.71 -6.65
C MET A 1 44.21 -34.06 -5.65
N THR A 2 43.48 -33.01 -6.11
CA THR A 2 42.20 -32.47 -5.59
C THR A 2 42.08 -32.12 -4.11
N SER A 3 41.51 -31.00 -3.65
CA SER A 3 40.95 -29.78 -4.23
C SER A 3 40.55 -28.90 -3.03
N ARG A 4 40.66 -27.58 -3.20
CA ARG A 4 40.22 -26.53 -2.27
C ARG A 4 38.77 -26.74 -1.77
N GLY A 5 38.59 -26.78 -0.45
CA GLY A 5 37.29 -26.57 0.21
C GLY A 5 36.98 -25.07 0.29
N LYS A 6 36.13 -24.60 -0.62
CA LYS A 6 35.67 -23.20 -0.75
C LYS A 6 34.73 -22.82 0.40
N ASN A 7 34.97 -21.62 0.94
CA ASN A 7 34.02 -20.63 1.43
C ASN A 7 32.65 -21.13 1.94
N ASP A 8 32.52 -21.19 3.27
CA ASP A 8 31.24 -20.97 3.93
C ASP A 8 30.90 -19.47 3.88
N ARG A 9 30.23 -19.05 2.80
CA ARG A 9 29.54 -17.76 2.70
C ARG A 9 28.05 -18.00 2.85
N SER A 10 27.62 -18.30 4.07
CA SER A 10 26.23 -18.12 4.49
C SER A 10 25.76 -16.72 4.07
N LEU A 11 24.71 -16.68 3.24
CA LEU A 11 24.10 -15.50 2.64
C LEU A 11 23.67 -14.49 3.71
N ARG A 12 24.50 -13.46 3.94
CA ARG A 12 24.09 -12.22 4.61
C ARG A 12 23.18 -11.43 3.67
N LEU A 13 21.93 -11.86 3.55
CA LEU A 13 20.86 -11.09 2.94
C LEU A 13 20.51 -9.92 3.88
N LEU A 14 20.69 -8.70 3.35
CA LEU A 14 20.14 -7.41 3.82
C LEU A 14 20.86 -6.74 5.01
N GLN A 15 22.07 -6.23 4.77
CA GLN A 15 22.48 -4.96 5.35
C GLN A 15 22.26 -3.86 4.31
N PHE A 16 21.12 -3.19 4.39
CA PHE A 16 20.87 -1.97 3.64
C PHE A 16 21.83 -0.90 4.15
N HIS A 17 22.76 -0.43 3.31
CA HIS A 17 23.42 0.83 3.59
C HIS A 17 22.41 1.95 3.33
N ARG A 18 21.66 2.30 4.37
CA ARG A 18 20.73 3.42 4.35
C ARG A 18 21.47 4.64 4.89
N PRO A 19 21.83 5.63 4.08
CA PRO A 19 22.35 6.88 4.63
C PRO A 19 21.29 7.48 5.55
N PRO A 20 21.68 8.08 6.69
CA PRO A 20 20.75 8.74 7.59
C PRO A 20 20.05 9.87 6.83
N PHE A 21 18.71 9.84 6.83
CA PHE A 21 17.89 10.88 6.24
C PHE A 21 17.80 12.05 7.22
N ASP A 22 18.47 13.17 6.90
CA ASP A 22 18.50 14.37 7.73
C ASP A 22 17.65 15.49 7.09
N LEU A 23 16.46 15.72 7.65
CA LEU A 23 15.53 16.76 7.21
C LEU A 23 16.12 18.18 7.33
N ASN A 24 17.14 18.39 8.16
CA ASN A 24 17.72 19.71 8.39
C ASN A 24 18.71 20.14 7.29
N ARG A 25 19.18 19.20 6.45
CA ARG A 25 20.17 19.47 5.39
C ARG A 25 19.55 19.77 4.03
N VAL A 26 18.23 19.65 3.90
CA VAL A 26 17.52 19.83 2.63
C VAL A 26 16.75 21.15 2.68
N SER A 27 16.87 21.97 1.63
CA SER A 27 16.07 23.19 1.48
C SER A 27 14.63 22.85 1.12
N VAL A 28 13.86 22.39 2.09
CA VAL A 28 12.43 22.09 1.97
C VAL A 28 11.60 23.27 2.49
N PRO A 29 10.39 23.51 1.95
CA PRO A 29 9.43 24.43 2.57
C PRO A 29 9.25 24.09 4.05
N GLN A 30 8.97 25.09 4.89
CA GLN A 30 8.77 24.87 6.33
C GLN A 30 7.64 23.85 6.53
N LEU A 31 8.01 22.63 6.94
CA LEU A 31 7.08 21.54 7.25
C LEU A 31 6.22 21.92 8.45
N THR A 32 4.94 21.55 8.40
CA THR A 32 4.13 21.56 9.63
C THR A 32 4.69 20.54 10.63
N PRO A 33 4.56 20.76 11.95
CA PRO A 33 5.03 19.80 12.96
C PRO A 33 4.46 18.39 12.74
N GLU A 34 3.20 18.31 12.31
CA GLU A 34 2.52 17.05 11.97
C GLU A 34 3.17 16.36 10.75
N SER A 35 3.42 17.10 9.67
CA SER A 35 4.08 16.56 8.47
C SER A 35 5.50 16.09 8.75
N ARG A 36 6.26 16.81 9.59
CA ARG A 36 7.58 16.38 10.04
C ARG A 36 7.50 15.05 10.80
N ARG A 37 6.56 14.93 11.74
CA ARG A 37 6.33 13.66 12.48
C ARG A 37 5.90 12.54 11.54
N CYS A 38 5.08 12.86 10.53
CA CYS A 38 4.65 11.92 9.52
C CYS A 38 5.81 11.30 8.74
N ILE A 39 6.72 12.14 8.23
CA ILE A 39 7.93 11.69 7.53
C ILE A 39 8.81 10.84 8.46
N GLN A 40 8.99 11.25 9.72
CA GLN A 40 9.79 10.51 10.70
C GLN A 40 9.22 9.11 10.99
N ASN A 41 7.90 9.01 11.19
CA ASN A 41 7.23 7.74 11.42
C ASN A 41 7.35 6.82 10.20
N LEU A 42 7.14 7.33 8.99
CA LEU A 42 7.34 6.57 7.75
C LEU A 42 8.80 6.14 7.59
N ALA A 43 9.77 7.00 7.87
CA ALA A 43 11.20 6.66 7.79
C ALA A 43 11.60 5.55 8.79
N ALA A 44 11.01 5.58 9.99
CA ALA A 44 11.21 4.60 11.05
C ALA A 44 10.45 3.29 10.81
N TYR A 45 9.39 3.30 10.00
CA TYR A 45 8.53 2.14 9.77
C TYR A 45 9.30 0.94 9.21
N ARG A 46 9.05 -0.24 9.79
CA ARG A 46 9.53 -1.53 9.29
C ARG A 46 8.33 -2.48 9.24
N PRO A 47 8.00 -3.03 8.07
CA PRO A 47 6.85 -3.92 7.97
C PRO A 47 7.12 -5.20 8.78
N PRO A 48 6.06 -5.85 9.32
CA PRO A 48 6.18 -7.17 9.93
C PRO A 48 6.80 -8.17 8.95
N LYS A 49 7.63 -9.09 9.47
CA LYS A 49 8.19 -10.17 8.67
C LYS A 49 7.08 -11.16 8.32
N THR A 50 6.72 -11.25 7.04
CA THR A 50 5.82 -12.30 6.56
C THR A 50 6.59 -13.61 6.31
N ARG A 51 5.90 -14.73 6.52
CA ARG A 51 6.39 -16.06 6.14
C ARG A 51 5.93 -16.48 4.75
N LEU A 52 5.01 -15.72 4.15
CA LEU A 52 4.48 -16.00 2.83
C LEU A 52 5.56 -15.75 1.78
N ARG A 53 5.58 -16.61 0.77
CA ARG A 53 6.36 -16.43 -0.45
C ARG A 53 5.38 -16.49 -1.60
N TRP A 54 5.62 -15.66 -2.60
CA TRP A 54 4.79 -15.60 -3.80
C TRP A 54 5.70 -15.42 -5.02
N PRO A 55 5.24 -15.86 -6.20
CA PRO A 55 6.03 -15.82 -7.41
C PRO A 55 6.30 -14.38 -7.85
N LYS A 56 7.50 -14.13 -8.37
CA LYS A 56 7.91 -12.84 -8.93
C LYS A 56 7.03 -12.43 -10.10
N SER A 57 6.62 -13.38 -10.93
CA SER A 57 5.70 -13.15 -12.04
C SER A 57 4.31 -12.65 -11.60
N ARG A 58 3.94 -12.84 -10.33
CA ARG A 58 2.73 -12.29 -9.69
C ARG A 58 3.04 -11.15 -8.71
N SER A 59 4.25 -10.62 -8.73
CA SER A 59 4.65 -9.48 -7.92
C SER A 59 4.52 -8.19 -8.70
N ALA A 60 4.12 -7.12 -8.01
CA ALA A 60 4.07 -5.77 -8.53
C ALA A 60 4.49 -4.79 -7.44
N ALA A 61 4.86 -3.58 -7.83
CA ALA A 61 5.20 -2.53 -6.89
C ALA A 61 4.60 -1.19 -7.35
N VAL A 62 4.17 -0.39 -6.39
CA VAL A 62 3.64 0.95 -6.63
C VAL A 62 4.40 1.97 -5.80
N LEU A 63 4.57 3.16 -6.36
CA LEU A 63 5.27 4.26 -5.73
C LEU A 63 4.26 5.23 -5.09
N VAL A 64 4.33 5.36 -3.77
CA VAL A 64 3.64 6.41 -3.01
C VAL A 64 4.58 7.60 -2.94
N ALA A 65 4.51 8.46 -3.96
CA ALA A 65 5.35 9.64 -4.06
C ALA A 65 4.75 10.80 -3.27
N LEU A 66 5.33 11.09 -2.11
CA LEU A 66 4.94 12.21 -1.27
C LEU A 66 5.71 13.47 -1.64
N PHE A 67 5.08 14.63 -1.53
CA PHE A 67 5.75 15.93 -1.66
C PHE A 67 5.17 16.94 -0.66
N ILE A 68 5.89 18.03 -0.45
CA ILE A 68 5.52 19.06 0.53
C ILE A 68 4.80 20.19 -0.19
N GLY A 69 3.55 20.42 0.20
CA GLY A 69 2.73 21.51 -0.28
C GLY A 69 3.20 22.88 0.24
N ARG A 70 2.59 23.94 -0.28
CA ARG A 70 3.00 25.33 0.03
C ARG A 70 2.86 25.68 1.52
N MET A 71 1.91 25.06 2.20
CA MET A 71 1.65 25.26 3.64
C MET A 71 2.46 24.32 4.54
N GLY A 72 3.35 23.50 3.98
CA GLY A 72 4.13 22.53 4.74
C GLY A 72 3.45 21.17 4.94
N ASP A 73 2.25 20.99 4.39
CA ASP A 73 1.48 19.75 4.46
C ASP A 73 1.93 18.72 3.42
N LEU A 74 1.74 17.44 3.72
CA LEU A 74 2.08 16.35 2.81
C LEU A 74 0.96 16.04 1.82
N TYR A 75 1.35 15.94 0.56
CA TYR A 75 0.50 15.50 -0.53
C TYR A 75 1.06 14.23 -1.15
N VAL A 76 0.18 13.40 -1.70
CA VAL A 76 0.56 12.27 -2.56
C VAL A 76 0.31 12.62 -4.02
N LEU A 77 1.23 12.24 -4.89
CA LEU A 77 1.08 12.33 -6.34
C LEU A 77 0.33 11.10 -6.86
N LEU A 78 -0.71 11.34 -7.68
CA LEU A 78 -1.57 10.33 -8.28
C LEU A 78 -1.70 10.57 -9.78
N SER A 79 -1.91 9.49 -10.53
CA SER A 79 -2.15 9.54 -11.96
C SER A 79 -3.60 9.18 -12.29
N ARG A 80 -4.13 9.80 -13.36
CA ARG A 80 -5.30 9.29 -14.06
C ARG A 80 -4.81 8.42 -15.21
N ARG A 81 -5.16 7.13 -15.19
CA ARG A 81 -4.77 6.19 -16.25
C ARG A 81 -5.38 6.59 -17.59
N ALA A 82 -4.64 6.38 -18.68
CA ALA A 82 -5.12 6.63 -20.03
C ALA A 82 -6.38 5.79 -20.34
N LEU A 83 -7.31 6.38 -21.10
CA LEU A 83 -8.57 5.71 -21.46
C LEU A 83 -8.38 4.57 -22.47
N SER A 84 -7.25 4.56 -23.18
CA SER A 84 -6.85 3.54 -24.15
C SER A 84 -6.42 2.22 -23.52
N LEU A 85 -6.20 2.18 -22.20
CA LEU A 85 -5.69 0.99 -21.52
C LEU A 85 -6.77 -0.09 -21.39
N ARG A 86 -6.36 -1.35 -21.60
CA ARG A 86 -7.28 -2.51 -21.52
C ARG A 86 -7.84 -2.77 -20.12
N THR A 87 -7.17 -2.29 -19.08
CA THR A 87 -7.57 -2.52 -17.68
C THR A 87 -7.42 -1.23 -16.89
N TYR A 88 -8.43 -0.95 -16.05
CA TYR A 88 -8.47 0.23 -15.17
C TYR A 88 -8.40 1.56 -15.94
N ALA A 89 -9.01 1.62 -17.13
CA ALA A 89 -9.06 2.82 -17.97
C ALA A 89 -9.70 4.00 -17.22
N GLY A 90 -8.99 5.12 -17.15
CA GLY A 90 -9.45 6.33 -16.45
C GLY A 90 -9.44 6.23 -14.92
N ASP A 91 -9.00 5.13 -14.34
CA ASP A 91 -8.92 4.99 -12.88
C ASP A 91 -7.80 5.85 -12.30
N THR A 92 -8.02 6.30 -11.06
CA THR A 92 -6.99 6.95 -10.26
C THR A 92 -6.04 5.90 -9.68
N ALA A 93 -4.75 6.06 -9.94
CA ALA A 93 -3.73 5.09 -9.54
C ALA A 93 -2.48 5.74 -8.95
N LEU A 94 -1.76 4.94 -8.18
CA LEU A 94 -0.36 5.20 -7.87
C LEU A 94 0.50 4.74 -9.06
N PRO A 95 1.60 5.44 -9.41
CA PRO A 95 2.52 4.95 -10.43
C PRO A 95 3.07 3.59 -10.04
N GLY A 96 3.16 2.66 -10.99
CA GLY A 96 3.63 1.32 -10.68
C GLY A 96 3.14 0.23 -11.62
N GLY A 97 3.75 -0.94 -11.47
CA GLY A 97 3.55 -2.03 -12.40
C GLY A 97 4.14 -3.34 -11.91
N LYS A 98 4.23 -4.29 -12.83
CA LYS A 98 4.69 -5.65 -12.54
C LYS A 98 6.20 -5.69 -12.38
N TRP A 99 6.66 -6.66 -11.61
CA TRP A 99 8.07 -7.01 -11.55
C TRP A 99 8.59 -7.38 -12.94
N ASP A 100 9.75 -6.83 -13.31
CA ASP A 100 10.52 -7.21 -14.49
C ASP A 100 11.77 -8.02 -14.08
N GLU A 101 12.21 -8.98 -14.89
CA GLU A 101 13.38 -9.82 -14.58
C GLU A 101 14.68 -9.02 -14.34
N THR A 102 14.78 -7.83 -14.94
CA THR A 102 15.92 -6.92 -14.77
C THR A 102 15.86 -6.14 -13.45
N ASP A 103 14.70 -6.13 -12.77
CA ASP A 103 14.55 -5.44 -11.49
C ASP A 103 15.30 -6.20 -10.38
N LYS A 104 16.10 -5.46 -9.61
CA LYS A 104 16.86 -6.03 -8.49
C LYS A 104 16.08 -6.06 -7.18
N SER A 105 14.95 -5.36 -7.12
CA SER A 105 14.08 -5.24 -5.94
C SER A 105 12.74 -4.61 -6.32
N LEU A 106 11.73 -4.76 -5.44
CA LEU A 106 10.41 -4.15 -5.64
C LEU A 106 10.46 -2.62 -5.58
N GLU A 107 11.42 -2.06 -4.84
CA GLU A 107 11.72 -0.63 -4.90
C GLU A 107 12.22 -0.22 -6.28
N ARG A 108 13.09 -1.04 -6.91
CA ARG A 108 13.57 -0.76 -8.27
C ARG A 108 12.44 -0.85 -9.29
N THR A 109 11.52 -1.80 -9.14
CA THR A 109 10.29 -1.91 -9.93
C THR A 109 9.45 -0.65 -9.81
N ALA A 110 9.07 -0.23 -8.59
CA ALA A 110 8.24 0.97 -8.39
C ALA A 110 8.89 2.23 -8.97
N ARG A 111 10.21 2.38 -8.84
CA ARG A 111 10.96 3.52 -9.38
C ARG A 111 11.07 3.48 -10.91
N ARG A 112 11.29 2.30 -11.51
CA ARG A 112 11.31 2.13 -12.97
C ARG A 112 9.97 2.54 -13.57
N GLU A 113 8.89 1.98 -13.05
CA GLU A 113 7.53 2.26 -13.51
C GLU A 113 7.18 3.74 -13.34
N ALA A 114 7.50 4.36 -12.20
CA ALA A 114 7.28 5.79 -12.01
C ALA A 114 8.14 6.66 -12.95
N PHE A 115 9.35 6.22 -13.32
CA PHE A 115 10.15 6.91 -14.32
C PHE A 115 9.53 6.78 -15.72
N GLU A 116 9.05 5.60 -16.09
CA GLU A 116 8.42 5.32 -17.39
C GLU A 116 7.07 6.05 -17.55
N GLU A 117 6.21 6.01 -16.53
CA GLU A 117 4.87 6.59 -16.58
C GLU A 117 4.86 8.12 -16.45
N ILE A 118 5.68 8.67 -15.55
CA ILE A 118 5.61 10.09 -15.14
C ILE A 118 6.96 10.81 -15.14
N GLY A 119 8.05 10.18 -15.59
CA GLY A 119 9.36 10.80 -15.66
C GLY A 119 9.98 11.12 -14.29
N LEU A 120 9.54 10.46 -13.22
CA LEU A 120 10.06 10.73 -11.88
C LEU A 120 11.53 10.26 -11.78
N PRO A 121 12.48 11.10 -11.32
CA PRO A 121 13.89 10.74 -11.33
C PRO A 121 14.21 9.49 -10.50
N LEU A 122 15.11 8.68 -11.04
CA LEU A 122 15.70 7.54 -10.32
C LEU A 122 16.73 7.96 -9.24
N ASP A 123 17.03 9.26 -9.14
CA ASP A 123 17.99 9.81 -8.20
C ASP A 123 17.45 9.76 -6.76
N TYR A 124 18.10 8.95 -5.94
CA TYR A 124 17.76 8.72 -4.53
C TYR A 124 18.01 9.94 -3.64
N THR A 125 18.85 10.89 -4.07
CA THR A 125 19.09 12.13 -3.33
C THR A 125 17.93 13.10 -3.50
N LYS A 126 17.30 13.10 -4.67
CA LYS A 126 16.13 13.94 -5.00
C LYS A 126 14.81 13.32 -4.56
N VAL A 127 14.73 11.99 -4.64
CA VAL A 127 13.52 11.22 -4.33
C VAL A 127 13.89 10.07 -3.39
N PRO A 128 14.30 10.34 -2.13
CA PRO A 128 14.68 9.32 -1.16
C PRO A 128 13.50 8.42 -0.74
N THR A 129 13.82 7.16 -0.45
CA THR A 129 12.85 6.18 0.09
C THR A 129 12.68 6.36 1.59
N LEU A 130 11.42 6.51 2.02
CA LEU A 130 11.01 6.55 3.41
C LEU A 130 10.76 5.14 3.96
N CYS A 131 10.00 4.31 3.27
CA CYS A 131 9.82 2.92 3.65
C CYS A 131 9.25 2.06 2.51
N VAL A 132 9.29 0.76 2.72
CA VAL A 132 8.55 -0.24 1.94
C VAL A 132 7.50 -0.83 2.88
N LEU A 133 6.23 -0.83 2.47
CA LEU A 133 5.13 -1.36 3.26
C LEU A 133 5.00 -2.88 3.08
N GLU A 134 4.21 -3.48 3.96
CA GLU A 134 3.66 -4.81 3.76
C GLU A 134 2.85 -4.88 2.45
N PRO A 135 2.80 -6.06 1.80
CA PRO A 135 2.14 -6.21 0.51
C PRO A 135 0.61 -6.23 0.61
N PHE A 136 -0.04 -5.92 -0.51
CA PHE A 136 -1.48 -5.94 -0.68
C PHE A 136 -1.86 -6.86 -1.85
N LEU A 137 -2.99 -7.58 -1.72
CA LEU A 137 -3.54 -8.36 -2.81
C LEU A 137 -4.44 -7.50 -3.70
N ALA A 138 -4.06 -7.38 -4.97
CA ALA A 138 -4.83 -6.72 -6.00
C ALA A 138 -5.86 -7.67 -6.65
N GLY A 139 -6.97 -7.12 -7.15
CA GLY A 139 -8.03 -7.89 -7.81
C GLY A 139 -7.59 -8.60 -9.10
N ASN A 140 -6.50 -8.15 -9.73
CA ASN A 140 -5.89 -8.78 -10.91
C ASN A 140 -4.86 -9.87 -10.55
N ARG A 141 -4.95 -10.45 -9.35
CA ARG A 141 -4.09 -11.56 -8.88
C ARG A 141 -2.60 -11.18 -8.86
N LEU A 142 -2.32 -9.99 -8.34
CA LEU A 142 -0.96 -9.52 -8.08
C LEU A 142 -0.80 -9.22 -6.60
N VAL A 143 0.39 -9.53 -6.09
CA VAL A 143 0.84 -9.09 -4.77
C VAL A 143 1.62 -7.78 -4.96
N VAL A 144 0.98 -6.68 -4.59
CA VAL A 144 1.45 -5.31 -4.81
C VAL A 144 2.15 -4.79 -3.57
N THR A 145 3.41 -4.38 -3.69
CA THR A 145 4.19 -3.82 -2.59
C THR A 145 4.29 -2.30 -2.73
N PRO A 146 3.76 -1.51 -1.77
CA PRO A 146 3.89 -0.06 -1.79
C PRO A 146 5.28 0.40 -1.33
N VAL A 147 5.86 1.34 -2.07
CA VAL A 147 7.16 1.95 -1.77
C VAL A 147 6.94 3.45 -1.60
N VAL A 148 7.18 3.95 -0.38
CA VAL A 148 6.95 5.36 -0.05
C VAL A 148 8.24 6.13 -0.25
N VAL A 149 8.16 7.19 -1.05
CA VAL A 149 9.28 8.11 -1.30
C VAL A 149 8.86 9.54 -0.98
N LEU A 150 9.85 10.40 -0.72
CA LEU A 150 9.64 11.82 -0.57
C LEU A 150 10.34 12.56 -1.70
N ILE A 151 9.59 13.32 -2.47
CA ILE A 151 10.11 14.24 -3.47
C ILE A 151 10.62 15.49 -2.74
N LEU A 152 11.92 15.72 -2.82
CA LEU A 152 12.58 16.90 -2.23
C LEU A 152 12.82 18.01 -3.26
N ASP A 153 12.93 17.65 -4.54
CA ASP A 153 13.16 18.60 -5.62
C ASP A 153 11.82 19.15 -6.14
N ASN A 154 11.43 20.32 -5.63
CA ASN A 154 10.20 21.01 -6.05
C ASN A 154 10.29 21.62 -7.46
N THR A 155 11.45 21.51 -8.14
CA THR A 155 11.60 21.93 -9.53
C THR A 155 11.28 20.82 -10.53
N LEU A 156 11.04 19.61 -10.04
CA LEU A 156 10.71 18.47 -10.90
C LEU A 156 9.44 18.75 -11.71
N ARG A 157 9.58 18.59 -13.02
CA ARG A 157 8.47 18.60 -13.96
C ARG A 157 8.28 17.18 -14.48
N PRO A 158 7.27 16.44 -13.99
CA PRO A 158 6.94 15.12 -14.51
C PRO A 158 6.74 15.14 -16.02
N ILE A 159 7.29 14.15 -16.72
CA ILE A 159 7.11 13.96 -18.15
C ILE A 159 6.20 12.75 -18.33
N LEU A 160 4.98 12.98 -18.79
CA LEU A 160 3.96 11.93 -18.84
C LEU A 160 4.11 11.10 -20.10
N ASN A 161 4.11 9.78 -19.93
CA ASN A 161 3.84 8.87 -21.02
C ASN A 161 2.32 8.88 -21.30
N GLN A 162 1.88 9.65 -22.29
CA GLN A 162 0.46 9.83 -22.61
C GLN A 162 -0.25 8.53 -23.02
N ALA A 163 0.49 7.50 -23.44
CA ALA A 163 -0.09 6.19 -23.73
C ALA A 163 -0.62 5.50 -22.47
N GLU A 164 -0.10 5.83 -21.30
CA GLU A 164 -0.41 5.18 -20.02
C GLU A 164 -1.04 6.13 -19.00
N VAL A 165 -0.66 7.41 -19.02
CA VAL A 165 -1.09 8.44 -18.07
C VAL A 165 -1.73 9.61 -18.80
N ALA A 166 -3.02 9.84 -18.53
CA ALA A 166 -3.76 10.96 -19.08
C ALA A 166 -3.42 12.28 -18.36
N SER A 167 -3.26 12.25 -17.05
CA SER A 167 -2.93 13.43 -16.24
C SER A 167 -2.35 13.05 -14.87
N LEU A 168 -1.69 14.01 -14.24
CA LEU A 168 -1.32 13.93 -12.82
C LEU A 168 -2.14 14.90 -11.99
N PHE A 169 -2.37 14.52 -10.75
CA PHE A 169 -2.90 15.39 -9.73
C PHE A 169 -2.37 14.97 -8.37
N SER A 170 -2.66 15.78 -7.35
CA SER A 170 -2.25 15.51 -5.99
C SER A 170 -3.42 15.55 -5.04
N HIS A 171 -3.32 14.78 -3.97
CA HIS A 171 -4.31 14.76 -2.88
C HIS A 171 -3.60 14.89 -1.53
N PRO A 172 -4.14 15.63 -0.55
CA PRO A 172 -3.54 15.69 0.79
C PRO A 172 -3.46 14.30 1.43
N LEU A 173 -2.29 13.90 1.92
CA LEU A 173 -2.13 12.57 2.52
C LEU A 173 -3.01 12.40 3.77
N LYS A 174 -3.18 13.46 4.57
CA LYS A 174 -3.95 13.43 5.80
C LYS A 174 -5.44 13.15 5.56
N SER A 175 -5.97 13.52 4.39
CA SER A 175 -7.40 13.40 4.11
C SER A 175 -7.88 11.96 3.93
N PHE A 176 -6.97 10.99 3.82
CA PHE A 176 -7.33 9.56 3.84
C PHE A 176 -7.65 9.03 5.25
N LEU A 177 -7.49 9.86 6.29
CA LEU A 177 -7.90 9.54 7.67
C LEU A 177 -9.25 10.15 8.05
N HIS A 178 -9.84 10.94 7.16
CA HIS A 178 -11.00 11.76 7.49
C HIS A 178 -12.18 11.52 6.55
N SER A 179 -13.38 11.60 7.11
CA SER A 179 -14.63 11.49 6.35
C SER A 179 -15.02 12.80 5.65
N ASP A 180 -14.46 13.91 6.11
CA ASP A 180 -14.69 15.26 5.59
C ASP A 180 -13.69 15.65 4.49
N PRO A 181 -14.12 16.43 3.48
CA PRO A 181 -13.24 16.85 2.39
C PRO A 181 -12.12 17.77 2.88
N PRO A 182 -10.91 17.67 2.30
CA PRO A 182 -9.80 18.56 2.62
C PRO A 182 -9.86 19.90 1.85
N PHE A 183 -10.94 20.14 1.11
CA PHE A 183 -11.19 21.34 0.32
C PHE A 183 -12.50 21.97 0.75
N ALA A 184 -12.61 23.29 0.62
CA ALA A 184 -13.85 24.00 0.91
C ALA A 184 -14.97 23.47 0.00
N THR A 185 -16.01 22.91 0.60
CA THR A 185 -17.23 22.52 -0.10
C THR A 185 -18.18 23.72 -0.09
N GLU A 186 -18.57 24.19 -1.27
CA GLU A 186 -19.70 25.12 -1.40
C GLU A 186 -20.96 24.44 -0.82
N PRO A 187 -21.81 25.16 -0.05
CA PRO A 187 -22.98 24.58 0.61
C PRO A 187 -23.92 23.82 -0.35
N GLU A 188 -23.97 24.20 -1.62
CA GLU A 188 -24.81 23.56 -2.64
C GLU A 188 -24.25 22.22 -3.14
N MET A 189 -22.98 21.90 -2.86
CA MET A 189 -22.32 20.63 -3.19
C MET A 189 -22.48 19.55 -2.10
N LEU A 190 -23.30 19.79 -1.08
CA LEU A 190 -23.50 18.94 0.10
C LEU A 190 -24.19 17.58 -0.17
N GLU A 191 -24.62 17.27 -1.40
CA GLU A 191 -25.28 15.99 -1.69
C GLU A 191 -24.29 14.80 -1.72
N MET A 192 -23.03 15.03 -2.07
CA MET A 192 -22.04 13.96 -2.23
C MET A 192 -21.07 13.92 -1.05
N LYS A 193 -21.07 12.78 -0.33
CA LYS A 193 -20.10 12.53 0.75
C LYS A 193 -18.69 12.37 0.18
N TYR A 194 -17.72 13.08 0.75
CA TYR A 194 -16.30 12.95 0.40
C TYR A 194 -15.80 11.52 0.56
N HIS A 195 -16.09 10.90 1.71
CA HIS A 195 -15.78 9.50 1.97
C HIS A 195 -17.03 8.63 1.95
N THR A 196 -16.94 7.50 1.26
CA THR A 196 -17.92 6.42 1.32
C THR A 196 -17.22 5.06 1.32
N HIS A 197 -17.97 4.00 1.61
CA HIS A 197 -17.45 2.64 1.48
C HIS A 197 -18.54 1.67 1.01
N THR A 198 -18.10 0.54 0.46
CA THR A 198 -18.97 -0.56 0.07
C THR A 198 -18.36 -1.87 0.54
N ASP A 199 -19.16 -2.69 1.23
CA ASP A 199 -18.76 -4.04 1.61
C ASP A 199 -19.23 -5.01 0.53
N TYR A 200 -18.30 -5.63 -0.19
CA TYR A 200 -18.60 -6.55 -1.28
C TYR A 200 -18.13 -7.97 -0.95
N ASN A 201 -18.82 -8.97 -1.51
CA ASN A 201 -18.38 -10.35 -1.43
C ASN A 201 -17.24 -10.54 -2.43
N SER A 202 -16.08 -10.99 -1.95
CA SER A 202 -14.98 -11.28 -2.86
C SER A 202 -15.25 -12.55 -3.63
N ASN A 203 -15.03 -12.54 -4.94
CA ASN A 203 -15.10 -13.76 -5.75
C ASN A 203 -13.90 -14.68 -5.51
N THR A 204 -12.82 -14.16 -4.91
CA THR A 204 -11.55 -14.87 -4.75
C THR A 204 -11.35 -15.43 -3.35
N MET A 205 -12.25 -15.16 -2.40
CA MET A 205 -12.12 -15.62 -1.02
C MET A 205 -13.43 -15.48 -0.23
N PRO A 206 -13.66 -16.30 0.81
CA PRO A 206 -14.83 -16.18 1.66
C PRO A 206 -14.81 -14.88 2.49
N GLY A 207 -16.00 -14.34 2.75
CA GLY A 207 -16.21 -13.15 3.57
C GLY A 207 -16.39 -11.87 2.75
N LYS A 208 -16.67 -10.78 3.47
CA LYS A 208 -16.82 -9.44 2.89
C LYS A 208 -15.51 -8.67 2.97
N ILE A 209 -15.27 -7.85 1.96
CA ILE A 209 -14.16 -6.90 1.92
C ILE A 209 -14.75 -5.50 1.80
N ARG A 210 -14.27 -4.58 2.64
CA ARG A 210 -14.60 -3.16 2.56
C ARG A 210 -13.75 -2.48 1.49
N MET A 211 -14.42 -1.77 0.60
CA MET A 211 -13.82 -0.89 -0.40
C MET A 211 -14.14 0.55 -0.06
N HIS A 212 -13.11 1.35 0.23
CA HIS A 212 -13.24 2.78 0.48
C HIS A 212 -13.21 3.58 -0.83
N HIS A 213 -13.91 4.71 -0.85
CA HIS A 213 -13.94 5.67 -1.94
C HIS A 213 -13.77 7.07 -1.36
N PHE A 214 -12.87 7.86 -1.94
CA PHE A 214 -12.64 9.25 -1.60
C PHE A 214 -12.81 10.11 -2.85
N LEU A 215 -13.63 11.15 -2.77
CA LEU A 215 -13.73 12.13 -3.85
C LEU A 215 -12.41 12.90 -4.00
N THR A 216 -12.14 13.32 -5.23
CA THR A 216 -10.93 14.04 -5.64
C THR A 216 -11.16 15.54 -5.75
N GLY A 217 -12.43 15.98 -5.80
CA GLY A 217 -12.80 17.35 -6.15
C GLY A 217 -12.59 17.66 -7.64
N ARG A 218 -12.38 16.61 -8.46
CA ARG A 218 -12.04 16.68 -9.89
C ARG A 218 -12.93 15.78 -10.74
N GLU A 219 -14.04 15.31 -10.17
CA GLU A 219 -15.01 14.42 -10.80
C GLU A 219 -15.62 15.05 -12.05
N ALA A 220 -15.93 16.34 -12.01
CA ALA A 220 -16.43 17.09 -13.18
C ALA A 220 -15.44 17.09 -14.35
N GLY A 221 -14.14 16.97 -14.08
CA GLY A 221 -13.07 16.80 -15.09
C GLY A 221 -12.87 15.36 -15.55
N GLY A 222 -13.76 14.44 -15.16
CA GLY A 222 -13.69 13.01 -15.47
C GLY A 222 -12.65 12.24 -14.64
N THR A 223 -12.16 12.81 -13.53
CA THR A 223 -11.28 12.07 -12.60
C THR A 223 -12.16 11.19 -11.72
N LYS A 224 -11.96 9.88 -11.77
CA LYS A 224 -12.68 8.97 -10.88
C LYS A 224 -12.23 9.16 -9.44
N PRO A 225 -13.10 8.86 -8.45
CA PRO A 225 -12.72 8.82 -7.04
C PRO A 225 -11.44 7.99 -6.81
N ILE A 226 -10.79 8.20 -5.68
CA ILE A 226 -9.70 7.34 -5.21
C ILE A 226 -10.36 6.17 -4.48
N PHE A 227 -10.29 4.97 -5.05
CA PHE A 227 -10.96 3.79 -4.50
C PHE A 227 -10.11 2.53 -4.52
N GLY A 228 -10.67 1.44 -3.97
CA GLY A 228 -10.09 0.11 -4.08
C GLY A 228 -8.72 -0.02 -3.44
N LEU A 229 -7.79 -0.65 -4.16
CA LEU A 229 -6.43 -0.89 -3.68
C LEU A 229 -5.67 0.41 -3.40
N THR A 230 -5.83 1.41 -4.27
CA THR A 230 -5.20 2.73 -4.12
C THR A 230 -5.62 3.38 -2.81
N ALA A 231 -6.93 3.41 -2.52
CA ALA A 231 -7.44 3.95 -1.26
C ALA A 231 -6.93 3.16 -0.03
N ALA A 232 -6.92 1.83 -0.09
CA ALA A 232 -6.44 0.99 1.01
C ALA A 232 -4.95 1.23 1.32
N ILE A 233 -4.11 1.38 0.30
CA ILE A 233 -2.69 1.73 0.46
C ILE A 233 -2.54 3.12 1.09
N LEU A 234 -3.27 4.11 0.59
CA LEU A 234 -3.16 5.49 1.06
C LEU A 234 -3.66 5.68 2.49
N ILE A 235 -4.74 5.01 2.87
CA ILE A 235 -5.18 4.94 4.27
C ILE A 235 -4.04 4.38 5.12
N ARG A 236 -3.45 3.24 4.72
CA ARG A 236 -2.37 2.61 5.50
C ARG A 236 -1.14 3.50 5.64
N VAL A 237 -0.71 4.15 4.57
CA VAL A 237 0.43 5.10 4.59
C VAL A 237 0.11 6.28 5.50
N ALA A 238 -1.09 6.86 5.40
CA ALA A 238 -1.50 7.97 6.23
C ALA A 238 -1.56 7.57 7.71
N SER A 239 -2.09 6.38 8.03
CA SER A 239 -2.18 5.90 9.42
C SER A 239 -0.82 5.67 10.05
N ILE A 240 0.12 5.06 9.31
CA ILE A 240 1.51 4.89 9.77
C ILE A 240 2.17 6.26 9.96
N GLY A 241 2.04 7.14 8.96
CA GLY A 241 2.67 8.45 8.97
C GLY A 241 2.16 9.30 10.12
N TYR A 242 0.87 9.62 10.16
CA TYR A 242 0.31 10.47 11.20
C TYR A 242 0.19 9.77 12.57
N GLY A 243 0.40 8.45 12.64
CA GLY A 243 0.29 7.68 13.87
C GLY A 243 -1.15 7.69 14.43
N GLN A 244 -2.13 7.69 13.52
CA GLN A 244 -3.54 7.90 13.83
C GLN A 244 -4.40 6.94 13.00
N GLU A 245 -5.42 6.37 13.62
CA GLU A 245 -6.45 5.62 12.91
C GLU A 245 -7.43 6.56 12.19
N PRO A 246 -8.07 6.12 11.09
CA PRO A 246 -9.11 6.91 10.44
C PRO A 246 -10.33 7.14 11.34
N ASP A 247 -11.09 8.22 11.09
CA ASP A 247 -12.34 8.51 11.81
C ASP A 247 -13.54 7.64 11.37
N PHE A 248 -13.31 6.71 10.46
CA PHE A 248 -14.28 5.75 9.95
C PHE A 248 -13.82 4.31 10.15
N ALA A 249 -14.77 3.37 10.11
CA ALA A 249 -14.47 1.96 10.26
C ALA A 249 -13.71 1.41 9.03
N LEU A 250 -12.49 0.92 9.25
CA LEU A 250 -11.55 0.46 8.22
C LEU A 250 -11.94 -0.88 7.57
N TRP A 251 -12.64 -1.74 8.30
CA TRP A 251 -12.88 -3.13 7.89
C TRP A 251 -14.37 -3.47 7.89
N ALA A 252 -14.78 -4.33 6.96
CA ALA A 252 -16.09 -4.98 7.06
C ALA A 252 -16.11 -5.92 8.28
N PRO A 253 -17.30 -6.23 8.84
CA PRO A 253 -17.41 -7.21 9.91
C PRO A 253 -16.77 -8.55 9.53
N ASP A 254 -15.89 -9.03 10.42
CA ASP A 254 -15.14 -10.29 10.25
C ASP A 254 -14.32 -10.37 8.94
N GLN A 255 -13.94 -9.22 8.38
CA GLN A 255 -13.09 -9.14 7.20
C GLN A 255 -11.71 -9.77 7.46
N PRO A 256 -11.27 -10.70 6.60
CA PRO A 256 -9.92 -11.25 6.66
C PRO A 256 -8.82 -10.20 6.50
N THR A 257 -7.75 -10.35 7.28
CA THR A 257 -6.54 -9.52 7.19
C THR A 257 -5.86 -9.66 5.83
N MET A 258 -5.11 -8.65 5.39
CA MET A 258 -4.42 -8.71 4.10
C MET A 258 -3.51 -9.93 3.96
N GLU A 259 -2.78 -10.32 5.01
CA GLU A 259 -1.91 -11.49 4.98
C GLU A 259 -2.71 -12.78 4.79
N GLN A 260 -3.85 -12.93 5.47
CA GLN A 260 -4.77 -14.06 5.26
C GLN A 260 -5.31 -14.11 3.83
N ARG A 261 -5.63 -12.94 3.26
CA ARG A 261 -6.11 -12.83 1.87
C ARG A 261 -5.04 -13.29 0.87
N ILE A 262 -3.78 -12.88 1.07
CA ILE A 262 -2.65 -13.32 0.23
C ILE A 262 -2.43 -14.82 0.38
N ALA A 263 -2.39 -15.34 1.61
CA ALA A 263 -2.22 -16.78 1.87
C ALA A 263 -3.34 -17.61 1.21
N TYR A 264 -4.59 -17.12 1.27
CA TYR A 264 -5.71 -17.79 0.63
C TYR A 264 -5.55 -17.82 -0.90
N ALA A 265 -5.18 -16.69 -1.51
CA ALA A 265 -4.96 -16.61 -2.95
C ALA A 265 -3.84 -17.55 -3.42
N LEU A 266 -2.71 -17.59 -2.72
CA LEU A 266 -1.60 -18.51 -3.04
C LEU A 266 -2.04 -19.98 -2.98
N ARG A 267 -2.86 -20.34 -1.98
CA ARG A 267 -3.31 -21.73 -1.83
C ARG A 267 -4.37 -22.16 -2.84
N HIS A 268 -5.24 -21.26 -3.26
CA HIS A 268 -6.48 -21.63 -3.96
C HIS A 268 -6.62 -21.09 -5.38
N ASP A 269 -5.93 -20.02 -5.75
CA ASP A 269 -6.02 -19.47 -7.11
C ASP A 269 -5.07 -20.22 -8.06
N PRO A 270 -5.57 -20.83 -9.16
CA PRO A 270 -4.74 -21.58 -10.08
C PRO A 270 -3.59 -20.75 -10.67
N MET A 271 -3.79 -19.46 -10.94
CA MET A 271 -2.74 -18.63 -11.53
C MET A 271 -1.57 -18.41 -10.57
N PHE A 272 -1.83 -18.35 -9.26
CA PHE A 272 -0.75 -18.29 -8.28
C PHE A 272 -0.05 -19.63 -8.17
N ARG A 273 -0.78 -20.73 -8.08
CA ARG A 273 -0.21 -22.08 -7.93
C ARG A 273 0.64 -22.48 -9.14
N ASP A 274 0.20 -22.17 -10.36
CA ASP A 274 0.94 -22.48 -11.57
C ASP A 274 2.24 -21.67 -11.63
N ALA A 275 2.17 -20.36 -11.34
CA ALA A 275 3.35 -19.50 -11.25
C ALA A 275 4.31 -19.92 -10.12
N GLU A 276 3.80 -20.40 -8.98
CA GLU A 276 4.64 -20.96 -7.92
C GLU A 276 5.42 -22.18 -8.41
N ARG A 277 4.76 -23.11 -9.10
CA ARG A 277 5.41 -24.30 -9.68
C ARG A 277 6.48 -23.94 -10.71
N GLU A 278 6.17 -23.01 -11.61
CA GLU A 278 7.11 -22.53 -12.65
C GLU A 278 8.37 -21.89 -12.02
N GLU A 279 8.22 -21.20 -10.91
CA GLU A 279 9.32 -20.53 -10.20
C GLU A 279 9.98 -21.41 -9.12
N GLY A 280 9.63 -22.70 -9.04
CA GLY A 280 10.20 -23.65 -8.07
C GLY A 280 9.80 -23.38 -6.62
N ILE A 281 8.70 -22.65 -6.41
CA ILE A 281 8.06 -22.42 -5.11
C ILE A 281 7.04 -23.54 -4.90
N ASP A 282 7.11 -24.19 -3.74
CA ASP A 282 6.19 -25.27 -3.39
C ASP A 282 4.84 -24.68 -2.90
N PRO A 283 3.75 -24.77 -3.68
CA PRO A 283 2.47 -24.13 -3.36
C PRO A 283 1.82 -24.74 -2.10
N ASP A 284 2.19 -25.97 -1.73
CA ASP A 284 1.59 -26.68 -0.61
C ASP A 284 2.28 -26.34 0.73
N LYS A 285 3.40 -25.58 0.69
CA LYS A 285 4.07 -25.03 1.87
C LYS A 285 3.48 -23.70 2.36
N THR A 286 2.57 -23.09 1.61
CA THR A 286 1.91 -21.85 2.03
C THR A 286 1.08 -22.13 3.29
N PRO A 287 1.28 -21.40 4.41
CA PRO A 287 0.53 -21.60 5.65
C PRO A 287 -0.98 -21.49 5.47
N GLU A 288 -1.76 -22.21 6.28
CA GLU A 288 -3.22 -22.05 6.33
C GLU A 288 -3.57 -20.60 6.69
N PRO A 289 -4.46 -19.91 5.95
CA PRO A 289 -4.75 -18.49 6.17
C PRO A 289 -5.09 -18.17 7.62
N TRP A 290 -6.04 -18.92 8.21
CA TRP A 290 -6.51 -18.67 9.58
C TRP A 290 -5.54 -19.12 10.69
N SER A 291 -4.38 -19.69 10.32
CA SER A 291 -3.29 -19.95 11.27
C SER A 291 -2.39 -18.73 11.48
N LEU A 292 -2.46 -17.73 10.58
CA LEU A 292 -1.66 -16.52 10.66
C LEU A 292 -2.16 -15.65 11.82
N ILE A 293 -1.23 -15.30 12.73
CA ILE A 293 -1.53 -14.43 13.87
C ILE A 293 -1.69 -13.01 13.36
N ASP A 294 -2.79 -12.40 13.75
CA ASP A 294 -3.11 -11.04 13.39
C ASP A 294 -2.12 -10.04 13.99
N SER A 295 -1.26 -9.46 13.15
CA SER A 295 -0.36 -8.36 13.55
C SER A 295 -0.96 -6.98 13.32
N ALA A 296 -2.16 -6.87 12.73
CA ALA A 296 -2.71 -5.61 12.22
C ALA A 296 -4.16 -5.29 12.66
N GLN A 297 -4.93 -6.24 13.20
CA GLN A 297 -6.20 -6.00 13.90
C GLN A 297 -6.08 -6.51 15.34
N PRO A 298 -6.01 -5.63 16.36
CA PRO A 298 -5.74 -6.05 17.73
C PRO A 298 -6.82 -6.88 18.45
N ASP A 299 -7.89 -7.37 17.80
CA ASP A 299 -9.09 -7.82 18.54
C ASP A 299 -9.78 -9.15 18.12
N ALA A 300 -9.01 -10.15 17.70
CA ALA A 300 -9.54 -11.53 17.60
C ALA A 300 -9.50 -12.29 18.95
N LYS A 301 -8.60 -11.93 19.87
CA LYS A 301 -8.43 -12.63 21.16
C LYS A 301 -9.54 -12.34 22.17
N VAL A 302 -10.18 -11.17 22.12
CA VAL A 302 -11.25 -10.78 23.05
C VAL A 302 -12.56 -11.54 22.76
N LYS A 303 -12.93 -11.71 21.50
CA LYS A 303 -14.14 -12.48 21.12
C LYS A 303 -14.04 -13.97 21.48
N ARG A 304 -12.84 -14.56 21.42
CA ARG A 304 -12.65 -15.99 21.73
C ARG A 304 -12.76 -16.29 23.23
N ARG A 305 -12.33 -15.36 24.11
CA ARG A 305 -12.52 -15.47 25.57
C ARG A 305 -13.98 -15.32 26.00
N LEU A 306 -14.77 -14.50 25.30
CA LEU A 306 -16.20 -14.31 25.59
C LEU A 306 -17.07 -15.50 25.18
N ARG A 307 -16.68 -16.29 24.16
CA ARG A 307 -17.38 -17.54 23.79
C ARG A 307 -17.08 -18.71 24.74
N THR A 308 -15.88 -18.78 25.32
CA THR A 308 -15.51 -19.83 26.28
C THR A 308 -15.94 -19.55 27.73
N GLY A 309 -16.32 -18.31 28.06
CA GLY A 309 -16.69 -17.89 29.42
C GLY A 309 -18.12 -18.17 29.86
N ARG A 310 -19.00 -18.70 28.99
CA ARG A 310 -20.44 -18.87 29.29
C ARG A 310 -20.86 -20.27 29.74
N ARG A 311 -19.96 -21.05 30.36
CA ARG A 311 -20.28 -22.40 30.88
C ARG A 311 -19.95 -22.70 32.35
N LEU A 312 -19.57 -21.71 33.15
CA LEU A 312 -19.34 -21.91 34.59
C LEU A 312 -20.02 -20.81 35.41
N ARG A 313 -21.32 -20.98 35.66
CA ARG A 313 -22.06 -20.50 36.84
C ARG A 313 -23.49 -21.05 36.81
N ALA A 314 -23.59 -22.35 37.06
CA ALA A 314 -24.83 -22.98 37.51
C ALA A 314 -24.44 -23.98 38.61
N ARG A 315 -24.15 -23.45 39.80
CA ARG A 315 -24.18 -24.15 41.10
C ARG A 315 -23.75 -23.18 42.20
N ALA A 316 -24.73 -22.62 42.90
CA ALA A 316 -24.67 -22.29 44.33
C ALA A 316 -26.07 -21.88 44.82
N LYS A 317 -26.70 -22.82 45.54
CA LYS A 317 -27.53 -22.64 46.75
C LYS A 317 -28.49 -21.43 46.80
N LEU A 318 -29.80 -21.73 46.75
CA LEU A 318 -30.70 -21.71 47.90
C LEU A 318 -31.78 -22.78 47.69
#